data_AF-A0AAE1ULX7-F1
#
_entry.id   AF-A0AAE1ULX7-F1
#
_cell.length_a   1.000
_cell.length_b   1.000
_cell.length_c   1.000
_cell.angle_alpha   90.00
_cell.angle_beta   90.00
_cell.angle_gamma   90.00
#
_symmetry.space_group_name_H-M   'P 1'
#
loop_
_entity.id
_entity.type
_entity.pdbx_description
1 polymer ?
#
loop_
_entity_poly.entity_id
_entity_poly.type
_entity_poly.pdbx_seq_one_letter_code
_entity_poly.pdbx_strand_id
1 'polypeptide(L)'
;MSQALCRCGCGFYGNPVTDGMCSKCYKDAMKRKQAPPATSTNTNNISNQISNALSNSLNESNASNVVASLAAALNVLPELGFPCRCGGIFCASHRYANEHSCTFDYKEHGAEEIRKNNPQIVGEKIQKI
;
A
#
# COMPACT_ATOMS: atom_id res chain seq x y z
N MET A 1 20.50 19.84 25.91
CA MET A 1 21.16 18.73 25.18
C MET A 1 20.54 18.66 23.79
N SER A 2 21.21 19.21 22.76
CA SER A 2 20.71 19.18 21.38
C SER A 2 20.81 17.76 20.84
N GLN A 3 19.68 17.12 20.61
CA GLN A 3 19.62 15.74 20.11
C GLN A 3 20.04 15.74 18.63
N ALA A 4 21.26 15.26 18.35
CA ALA A 4 21.84 15.29 17.00
C ALA A 4 21.15 14.26 16.08
N LEU A 5 20.84 14.69 14.86
CA LEU A 5 20.28 13.83 13.82
C LEU A 5 21.37 12.99 13.16
N CYS A 6 20.96 11.86 12.59
CA CYS A 6 21.82 10.93 11.89
C CYS A 6 22.58 11.63 10.75
N ARG A 7 23.91 11.48 10.74
CA ARG A 7 24.77 12.07 9.69
C ARG A 7 24.43 11.63 8.27
N CYS A 8 23.72 10.51 8.09
CA CYS A 8 23.27 10.05 6.78
C CYS A 8 22.01 10.78 6.26
N GLY A 9 21.49 11.78 6.98
CA GLY A 9 20.36 12.59 6.52
C GLY A 9 19.01 11.86 6.50
N CYS A 10 18.90 10.71 7.19
CA CYS A 10 17.69 9.88 7.16
C CYS A 10 16.57 10.34 8.11
N GLY A 11 16.74 11.46 8.81
CA GLY A 11 15.73 12.03 9.72
C GLY A 11 15.59 11.34 11.09
N PHE A 12 16.37 10.28 11.36
CA PHE A 12 16.40 9.62 12.68
C PHE A 12 17.49 10.20 13.58
N TYR A 13 17.35 10.06 14.90
CA TYR A 13 18.36 10.48 15.87
C TYR A 13 19.63 9.63 15.78
N GLY A 14 20.80 10.29 15.81
CA GLY A 14 22.12 9.65 15.78
C GLY A 14 22.69 9.48 17.18
N ASN A 15 23.45 8.41 17.40
CA ASN A 15 24.16 8.19 18.66
C ASN A 15 25.64 8.59 18.51
N PRO A 16 26.21 9.40 19.43
CA PRO A 16 27.63 9.77 19.39
C PRO A 16 28.59 8.58 19.46
N VAL A 17 28.20 7.45 20.07
CA VAL A 17 29.02 6.23 20.12
C VAL A 17 29.14 5.56 18.75
N THR A 18 28.13 5.71 17.88
CA THR A 18 28.09 5.15 16.52
C THR A 18 28.40 6.22 15.47
N ASP A 19 29.36 7.10 15.77
CA ASP A 19 29.82 8.20 14.89
C ASP A 19 28.68 9.13 14.42
N GLY A 20 27.65 9.32 15.25
CA GLY A 20 26.49 10.13 14.90
C GLY A 20 25.56 9.49 13.87
N MET A 21 25.65 8.16 13.66
CA MET A 21 24.75 7.40 12.80
C MET A 21 23.61 6.76 13.61
N CYS A 22 22.47 6.50 12.98
CA CYS A 22 21.38 5.70 13.57
C CYS A 22 21.65 4.20 13.40
N SER A 23 20.96 3.35 14.19
CA SER A 23 21.17 1.89 14.21
C SER A 23 21.05 1.21 12.84
N LYS A 24 20.19 1.75 11.97
CA LYS A 24 19.98 1.24 10.60
C LYS A 24 21.15 1.64 9.69
N CYS A 25 21.47 2.93 9.61
CA CYS A 25 22.56 3.46 8.78
C CYS A 25 23.93 2.93 9.21
N TYR A 26 24.15 2.73 10.51
CA TYR A 26 25.38 2.12 11.01
C TYR A 26 25.53 0.67 10.52
N LYS A 27 24.47 -0.14 10.59
CA LYS A 27 24.47 -1.52 10.09
C LYS A 27 24.71 -1.57 8.56
N ASP A 28 24.10 -0.66 7.81
CA ASP A 28 24.27 -0.58 6.36
C ASP A 28 25.70 -0.13 5.99
N ALA A 29 26.28 0.81 6.73
CA ALA A 29 27.67 1.23 6.54
C ALA A 29 28.66 0.08 6.81
N MET A 30 28.40 -0.75 7.81
CA MET A 30 29.23 -1.93 8.11
C MET A 30 29.14 -2.99 7.01
N LYS A 31 27.94 -3.24 6.47
CA LYS A 31 27.76 -4.15 5.33
C LYS A 31 28.50 -3.66 4.07
N ARG A 32 28.50 -2.34 3.83
CA ARG A 32 29.24 -1.74 2.70
C ARG A 32 30.75 -1.87 2.82
N LYS A 33 31.31 -1.87 4.04
CA LYS A 33 32.74 -2.11 4.28
C LYS A 33 33.17 -3.56 4.00
N GLN A 34 32.23 -4.52 4.03
CA GLN A 34 32.50 -5.93 3.76
C GLN A 34 32.25 -6.33 2.30
N ALA A 35 31.70 -5.43 1.47
CA ALA A 35 31.48 -5.66 0.05
C ALA A 35 32.65 -5.10 -0.79
N PRO A 36 32.99 -5.72 -1.94
CA PRO A 36 33.96 -5.15 -2.88
C PRO A 36 33.47 -3.79 -3.43
N PRO A 37 34.37 -2.91 -3.92
CA PRO A 37 34.02 -1.55 -4.33
C PRO A 37 33.07 -1.57 -5.53
N ALA A 38 31.78 -1.33 -5.29
CA ALA A 38 30.79 -1.08 -6.33
C ALA A 38 30.76 0.42 -6.65
N THR A 39 30.97 0.74 -7.93
CA THR A 39 30.88 2.08 -8.51
C THR A 39 29.59 2.77 -8.08
N SER A 40 29.74 3.94 -7.47
CA SER A 40 28.65 4.80 -7.02
C SER A 40 27.83 5.34 -8.19
N THR A 41 26.65 4.77 -8.47
CA THR A 41 25.65 5.41 -9.32
C THR A 41 24.93 6.49 -8.49
N ASN A 42 25.06 7.74 -8.92
CA ASN A 42 24.48 8.91 -8.29
C ASN A 42 22.96 8.93 -8.55
N THR A 43 22.13 8.45 -7.62
CA THR A 43 20.66 8.32 -7.77
C THR A 43 19.87 9.59 -7.40
N ASN A 44 20.54 10.74 -7.32
CA ASN A 44 19.94 11.99 -6.81
C ASN A 44 18.99 12.71 -7.80
N ASN A 45 18.47 12.06 -8.84
CA ASN A 45 17.56 12.71 -9.79
C ASN A 45 16.42 11.84 -10.35
N ILE A 46 16.19 10.64 -9.79
CA ILE A 46 15.12 9.75 -10.30
C ILE A 46 13.74 10.12 -9.73
N SER A 47 13.68 10.70 -8.53
CA SER A 47 12.42 11.08 -7.88
C SER A 47 11.59 12.11 -8.65
N ASN A 48 12.22 13.11 -9.29
CA ASN A 48 11.49 14.15 -10.03
C ASN A 48 10.99 13.67 -11.41
N GLN A 49 11.71 12.72 -12.04
CA GLN A 49 11.32 12.15 -13.32
C GLN A 49 10.15 11.15 -13.18
N ILE A 50 10.16 10.31 -12.14
CA ILE A 50 9.06 9.37 -11.85
C ILE A 50 7.78 10.13 -11.46
N SER A 51 7.92 11.23 -10.72
CA SER A 51 6.78 12.05 -10.28
C SER A 51 5.99 12.63 -11.47
N ASN A 52 6.67 13.06 -12.54
CA ASN A 52 6.05 13.62 -13.74
C ASN A 52 5.47 12.55 -14.68
N ALA A 53 6.06 11.35 -14.73
CA ALA A 53 5.51 10.25 -15.53
C ALA A 53 4.25 9.65 -14.88
N LEU A 54 4.19 9.57 -13.55
CA LEU A 54 3.05 8.99 -12.81
C LEU A 54 1.84 9.95 -12.78
N SER A 55 2.07 11.25 -12.71
CA SER A 55 0.99 12.25 -12.68
C SER A 55 0.27 12.41 -14.02
N ASN A 56 0.93 12.11 -15.15
CA ASN A 56 0.29 12.17 -16.47
C ASN A 56 -0.59 10.94 -16.78
N SER A 57 -0.43 9.82 -16.07
CA SER A 57 -1.15 8.56 -16.36
C SER A 57 -2.43 8.37 -15.54
N LEU A 58 -2.79 9.32 -14.66
CA LEU A 58 -4.02 9.31 -13.86
C LEU A 58 -5.18 10.09 -14.52
N ASN A 59 -4.99 10.56 -15.75
CA ASN A 59 -6.04 11.17 -16.55
C ASN A 59 -6.21 10.36 -17.85
N GLU A 60 -6.99 9.29 -17.78
CA GLU A 60 -7.93 8.92 -18.85
C GLU A 60 -8.65 7.63 -18.47
N SER A 61 -9.97 7.68 -18.66
CA SER A 61 -10.98 6.73 -18.19
C SER A 61 -10.93 5.35 -18.87
N ASN A 62 -9.75 4.80 -19.18
CA ASN A 62 -9.62 3.48 -19.81
C ASN A 62 -8.45 2.61 -19.28
N ALA A 63 -7.98 2.85 -18.06
CA ALA A 63 -6.89 2.10 -17.44
C ALA A 63 -7.33 0.80 -16.70
N SER A 64 -8.62 0.45 -16.72
CA SER A 64 -9.19 -0.57 -15.82
C SER A 64 -8.68 -2.00 -16.03
N ASN A 65 -8.16 -2.34 -17.21
CA ASN A 65 -7.69 -3.71 -17.49
C ASN A 65 -6.18 -3.92 -17.32
N VAL A 66 -5.36 -2.86 -17.41
CA VAL A 66 -3.89 -2.98 -17.37
C VAL A 66 -3.35 -2.93 -15.93
N VAL A 67 -3.96 -2.13 -15.05
CA VAL A 67 -3.50 -1.99 -13.65
C VAL A 67 -3.98 -3.14 -12.76
N ALA A 68 -5.16 -3.70 -13.03
CA ALA A 68 -5.71 -4.84 -12.30
C ALA A 68 -4.91 -6.13 -12.54
N SER A 69 -4.44 -6.34 -13.78
CA SER A 69 -3.70 -7.54 -14.17
C SER A 69 -2.25 -7.54 -13.66
N LEU A 70 -1.63 -6.35 -13.50
CA LEU A 70 -0.28 -6.23 -12.96
C LEU A 70 -0.23 -6.34 -11.42
N ALA A 71 -1.27 -5.86 -10.73
CA ALA A 71 -1.35 -5.92 -9.27
C ALA A 71 -1.47 -7.34 -8.71
N ALA A 72 -2.16 -8.25 -9.43
CA ALA A 72 -2.32 -9.65 -9.02
C ALA A 72 -1.04 -10.49 -9.21
N ALA A 73 -0.15 -10.11 -10.13
CA ALA A 73 1.02 -10.90 -10.48
C ALA A 73 2.25 -10.67 -9.58
N LEU A 74 2.32 -9.55 -8.84
CA LEU A 74 3.54 -9.13 -8.13
C LEU A 74 3.44 -9.09 -6.60
N ASN A 75 2.32 -9.49 -5.97
CA ASN A 75 2.13 -9.41 -4.50
C ASN A 75 2.65 -8.10 -3.90
N VAL A 76 2.35 -6.98 -4.59
CA VAL A 76 2.83 -5.66 -4.15
C VAL A 76 2.04 -5.26 -2.92
N LEU A 77 2.76 -5.26 -1.81
CA LEU A 77 2.35 -4.90 -0.46
C LEU A 77 1.65 -3.52 -0.39
N PRO A 78 0.98 -3.20 0.74
CA PRO A 78 0.03 -2.09 0.96
C PRO A 78 0.48 -0.65 0.66
N GLU A 79 1.67 -0.47 0.08
CA GLU A 79 2.33 0.81 -0.17
C GLU A 79 1.68 1.60 -1.32
N LEU A 80 0.87 0.96 -2.17
CA LEU A 80 0.15 1.61 -3.26
C LEU A 80 -1.27 2.07 -2.88
N GLY A 81 -1.75 1.74 -1.68
CA GLY A 81 -3.08 2.13 -1.18
C GLY A 81 -4.05 0.96 -1.01
N PHE A 82 -5.26 1.27 -0.55
CA PHE A 82 -6.32 0.32 -0.28
C PHE A 82 -7.29 0.26 -1.46
N PRO A 83 -7.46 -0.91 -2.10
CA PRO A 83 -8.44 -1.06 -3.16
C PRO A 83 -9.86 -1.02 -2.60
N CYS A 84 -10.77 -0.32 -3.29
CA CYS A 84 -12.20 -0.32 -3.03
C CYS A 84 -12.94 -1.15 -4.09
N ARG A 85 -14.13 -1.66 -3.75
CA ARG A 85 -14.95 -2.47 -4.67
C ARG A 85 -15.46 -1.70 -5.89
N CYS A 86 -15.46 -0.36 -5.85
CA CYS A 86 -15.73 0.47 -7.02
C CYS A 86 -14.59 0.48 -8.05
N GLY A 87 -13.45 -0.15 -7.77
CA GLY A 87 -12.29 -0.22 -8.66
C GLY A 87 -11.23 0.87 -8.44
N GLY A 88 -11.49 1.83 -7.55
CA GLY A 88 -10.51 2.85 -7.15
C GLY A 88 -9.52 2.34 -6.10
N ILE A 89 -8.34 2.97 -6.04
CA ILE A 89 -7.34 2.77 -5.00
C ILE A 89 -7.22 4.04 -4.17
N PHE A 90 -7.36 3.93 -2.85
CA PHE A 90 -7.46 5.06 -1.94
C PHE A 90 -6.40 5.02 -0.84
N CYS A 91 -6.06 6.19 -0.27
CA CYS A 91 -5.18 6.27 0.90
C CYS A 91 -5.90 5.79 2.18
N ALA A 92 -5.17 5.70 3.29
CA ALA A 92 -5.73 5.24 4.57
C ALA A 92 -6.94 6.06 5.05
N SER A 93 -6.98 7.36 4.74
CA SER A 93 -8.05 8.29 5.15
C SER A 93 -9.26 8.33 4.23
N HIS A 94 -9.21 7.65 3.07
CA HIS A 94 -10.34 7.57 2.14
C HIS A 94 -10.69 6.12 1.80
N ARG A 95 -10.22 5.20 2.64
CA ARG A 95 -10.39 3.76 2.46
C ARG A 95 -11.86 3.36 2.53
N TYR A 96 -12.64 4.06 3.35
CA TYR A 96 -14.03 3.69 3.60
C TYR A 96 -14.97 4.31 2.55
N ALA A 97 -16.04 3.60 2.21
CA ALA A 97 -16.99 3.97 1.15
C ALA A 97 -17.75 5.29 1.41
N ASN A 98 -17.77 5.77 2.66
CA ASN A 98 -18.36 7.04 3.07
C ASN A 98 -17.38 8.22 2.95
N GLU A 99 -16.09 7.96 2.83
CA GLU A 99 -15.03 8.98 2.73
C GLU A 99 -14.69 9.31 1.26
N HIS A 100 -15.27 8.58 0.32
CA HIS A 100 -15.20 8.86 -1.11
C HIS A 100 -16.58 8.71 -1.73
N SER A 101 -16.77 9.25 -2.94
CA SER A 101 -17.99 9.06 -3.71
C SER A 101 -18.03 7.64 -4.30
N CYS A 102 -18.23 6.63 -3.44
CA CYS A 102 -18.30 5.23 -3.85
C CYS A 102 -19.58 4.99 -4.66
N THR A 103 -19.44 4.51 -5.88
CA THR A 103 -20.56 4.17 -6.78
C THR A 103 -21.03 2.73 -6.65
N PHE A 104 -20.37 1.92 -5.82
CA PHE A 104 -20.65 0.50 -5.67
C PHE A 104 -21.81 0.25 -4.69
N ASP A 105 -22.82 -0.53 -5.08
CA ASP A 105 -23.95 -0.90 -4.22
C ASP A 105 -23.60 -2.09 -3.31
N TYR A 106 -23.18 -1.77 -2.08
CA TYR A 106 -22.90 -2.77 -1.05
C TYR A 106 -24.15 -3.49 -0.54
N LYS A 107 -25.32 -2.87 -0.64
CA LYS A 107 -26.57 -3.41 -0.08
C LYS A 107 -27.07 -4.57 -0.93
N GLU A 108 -27.14 -4.38 -2.24
CA GLU A 108 -27.55 -5.44 -3.16
C GLU A 108 -26.55 -6.60 -3.15
N HIS A 109 -25.25 -6.30 -3.22
CA HIS A 109 -24.20 -7.32 -3.18
C HIS A 109 -24.26 -8.17 -1.90
N GLY A 110 -24.40 -7.53 -0.73
CA GLY A 110 -24.50 -8.23 0.54
C GLY A 110 -25.78 -9.06 0.65
N ALA A 111 -26.91 -8.54 0.17
CA ALA A 111 -28.17 -9.27 0.15
C ALA A 111 -28.09 -10.53 -0.73
N GLU A 112 -27.41 -10.42 -1.88
CA GLU A 112 -27.22 -11.56 -2.78
C GLU A 112 -26.34 -12.64 -2.17
N GLU A 113 -25.24 -12.27 -1.51
CA GLU A 113 -24.37 -13.22 -0.81
C GLU A 113 -25.12 -13.94 0.32
N ILE A 114 -25.94 -13.21 1.10
CA ILE A 114 -26.76 -13.81 2.16
C ILE A 114 -27.80 -14.76 1.55
N ARG A 115 -28.48 -14.36 0.47
CA ARG A 115 -29.48 -15.19 -0.20
C ARG A 115 -28.88 -16.50 -0.71
N LYS A 116 -27.68 -16.47 -1.28
CA LYS A 116 -26.96 -17.67 -1.72
C LYS A 116 -26.54 -18.56 -0.56
N ASN A 117 -26.12 -17.96 0.55
CA ASN A 117 -25.56 -18.69 1.69
C ASN A 117 -26.61 -19.15 2.71
N ASN A 118 -27.85 -18.67 2.66
CA ASN A 118 -28.87 -19.05 3.63
C ASN A 118 -29.40 -20.47 3.32
N PRO A 119 -29.10 -21.49 4.13
CA PRO A 119 -29.64 -22.82 3.91
C PRO A 119 -31.15 -22.80 4.16
N GLN A 120 -31.92 -23.40 3.26
CA GLN A 120 -33.37 -23.49 3.43
C GLN A 120 -33.70 -24.48 4.55
N ILE A 121 -34.19 -23.96 5.67
CA ILE A 121 -34.66 -24.78 6.79
C ILE A 121 -36.08 -25.24 6.47
N VAL A 122 -36.21 -26.37 5.78
CA VAL A 122 -37.50 -27.01 5.53
C VAL A 122 -37.75 -28.03 6.63
N GLY A 123 -38.46 -27.62 7.67
CA GLY A 123 -38.92 -28.52 8.74
C GLY A 123 -40.31 -29.06 8.44
N GLU A 124 -40.56 -30.33 8.78
CA GLU A 124 -41.90 -30.92 8.70
C GLU A 124 -42.86 -30.22 9.67
N LYS A 125 -44.04 -29.84 9.18
CA LYS A 125 -45.02 -29.09 9.98
C LYS A 125 -45.61 -30.03 11.04
N ILE A 126 -45.29 -29.76 12.31
CA ILE A 126 -45.80 -30.51 13.46
C ILE A 126 -47.33 -30.51 13.45
N GLN A 127 -47.94 -31.70 13.52
CA GLN A 127 -49.38 -31.84 13.59
C GLN A 127 -49.88 -31.52 15.00
N LYS A 128 -50.94 -30.71 15.08
CA LYS A 128 -51.59 -30.33 16.34
C LYS A 128 -52.32 -31.54 16.92
N ILE A 129 -52.02 -31.89 18.17
CA ILE A 129 -52.71 -32.90 18.98
C ILE A 129 -53.98 -32.27 19.56
#